data_AF-A0A7S3ABJ7-F1
#
_entry.id   AF-A0A7S3ABJ7-F1
#
_cell.length_a   1.000
_cell.length_b   1.000
_cell.length_c   1.000
_cell.angle_alpha   90.00
_cell.angle_beta   90.00
_cell.angle_gamma   90.00
#
_symmetry.space_group_name_H-M   'P 1'
#
loop_
_entity.id
_entity.type
_entity.pdbx_description
1 polymer ?
#
loop_
_entity_poly.entity_id
_entity_poly.type
_entity_poly.pdbx_seq_one_letter_code
_entity_poly.pdbx_strand_id
1 'polypeptide(L)'
;MGLRRHLSLGEIVDQVVLSKRFFDDKDEAGKRITNIVFMGMGEPLHNTENVIQATNILTSNKGLGLSHNKVTVSTSGLVPEIVRFFKESPANLAVSLNATTDEIRDWIMPINKKYNLASLLGTLKTVIPRRDDGKALKKVSDMALFGKPIVRGGSLAWERDF
;
A
#
# COMPACT_ATOMS: atom_id res chain seq x y z
N MET A 1 6.96 -15.92 22.75
CA MET A 1 6.39 -14.58 23.04
C MET A 1 4.98 -14.50 22.44
N GLY A 2 4.08 -13.71 23.01
CA GLY A 2 2.70 -13.51 22.54
C GLY A 2 2.37 -12.02 22.36
N LEU A 3 1.23 -11.72 21.74
CA LEU A 3 0.77 -10.34 21.54
C LEU A 3 0.45 -9.69 22.90
N ARG A 4 1.05 -8.53 23.17
CA ARG A 4 0.74 -7.72 24.37
C ARG A 4 -0.17 -6.55 24.06
N ARG A 5 0.24 -5.70 23.13
CA ARG A 5 -0.52 -4.56 22.62
C ARG A 5 -0.01 -4.16 21.24
N HIS A 6 -0.79 -3.34 20.55
CA HIS A 6 -0.33 -2.62 19.37
C HIS A 6 0.57 -1.44 19.75
N LEU A 7 1.47 -1.10 18.84
CA LEU A 7 2.24 0.15 18.93
C LEU A 7 1.32 1.32 18.58
N SER A 8 1.47 2.42 19.31
CA SER A 8 0.88 3.70 18.95
C SER A 8 1.53 4.27 17.68
N LEU A 9 0.87 5.23 17.04
CA LEU A 9 1.43 5.97 15.91
C LEU A 9 2.84 6.53 16.20
N GLY A 10 3.01 7.19 17.36
CA GLY A 10 4.29 7.77 17.77
C GLY A 10 5.40 6.71 17.84
N GLU A 11 5.12 5.57 18.46
CA GLU A 11 6.10 4.48 18.58
C GLU A 11 6.50 3.85 17.23
N ILE A 12 5.61 3.89 16.22
CA ILE A 12 5.94 3.43 14.87
C ILE A 12 6.84 4.44 14.17
N VAL A 13 6.47 5.73 14.19
CA VAL A 13 7.22 6.79 13.52
C VAL A 13 8.58 7.03 14.20
N ASP A 14 8.64 6.95 15.53
CA ASP A 14 9.85 7.18 16.32
C ASP A 14 10.94 6.16 16.00
N GLN A 15 10.59 4.91 15.67
CA GLN A 15 11.59 3.92 15.22
C GLN A 15 12.37 4.42 14.00
N VAL A 16 11.69 5.09 13.06
CA VAL A 16 12.31 5.65 11.85
C VAL A 16 13.12 6.90 12.19
N VAL A 17 12.54 7.80 13.00
CA VAL A 17 13.21 9.06 13.39
C VAL A 17 14.48 8.78 14.18
N LEU A 18 14.43 7.88 15.17
CA LEU A 18 15.58 7.48 15.96
C LEU A 18 16.65 6.79 15.11
N SER A 19 16.24 5.91 14.19
CA SER A 19 17.17 5.27 13.27
C SER A 19 17.87 6.30 12.37
N LYS A 20 17.12 7.26 11.83
CA LYS A 20 17.67 8.33 10.99
C LYS A 20 18.69 9.17 11.77
N ARG A 21 18.33 9.62 12.97
CA ARG A 21 19.23 10.38 13.85
C ARG A 21 20.50 9.59 14.18
N PHE A 22 20.37 8.31 14.50
CA PHE A 22 21.51 7.46 14.80
C PHE A 22 22.53 7.37 13.64
N PHE A 23 22.06 7.30 12.39
CA PHE A 23 22.95 7.28 11.23
C PHE A 23 23.50 8.68 10.88
N ASP A 24 22.71 9.74 11.10
CA ASP A 24 23.17 11.13 10.91
C ASP A 24 24.27 11.50 11.94
N ASP A 25 24.12 11.09 13.21
CA ASP A 25 25.04 11.41 14.31
C ASP A 25 26.40 10.69 14.21
N LYS A 26 26.47 9.54 13.51
CA LYS A 26 27.71 8.76 13.37
C LYS A 26 28.64 9.25 12.27
N ASP A 27 28.30 10.36 11.61
CA ASP A 27 29.03 10.92 10.46
C ASP A 27 29.39 9.85 9.41
N GLU A 28 28.53 8.82 9.30
CA GLU A 28 28.61 7.80 8.26
C GLU A 28 28.05 8.40 6.96
N ALA A 29 28.71 9.44 6.47
CA ALA A 29 28.37 10.18 5.26
C ALA A 29 28.20 9.20 4.09
N GLY A 30 26.93 8.81 3.84
CA GLY A 30 26.57 7.81 2.83
C GLY A 30 25.53 6.79 3.28
N LYS A 31 25.41 6.48 4.58
CA LYS A 31 24.42 5.50 5.08
C LYS A 31 23.11 6.17 5.46
N ARG A 32 22.37 6.61 4.43
CA ARG A 32 21.00 7.15 4.60
C ARG A 32 19.97 6.03 4.56
N ILE A 33 18.92 6.16 5.37
CA ILE A 33 17.72 5.31 5.24
C ILE A 33 17.05 5.65 3.90
N THR A 34 17.11 4.72 2.95
CA THR A 34 16.54 4.87 1.60
C THR A 34 15.22 4.15 1.42
N ASN A 35 14.93 3.17 2.27
CA ASN A 35 13.78 2.28 2.19
C ASN A 35 13.31 1.90 3.60
N ILE A 36 12.00 1.84 3.79
CA ILE A 36 11.34 1.40 5.01
C ILE A 36 10.43 0.23 4.68
N VAL A 37 10.57 -0.85 5.43
CA VAL A 37 9.77 -2.06 5.24
C VAL A 37 9.17 -2.47 6.58
N PHE A 38 7.85 -2.58 6.65
CA PHE A 38 7.14 -3.04 7.85
C PHE A 38 7.19 -4.57 7.90
N MET A 39 8.35 -5.10 8.30
CA MET A 39 8.63 -6.53 8.49
C MET A 39 9.22 -6.81 9.88
N GLY A 40 8.94 -5.94 10.84
CA GLY A 40 9.33 -6.12 12.24
C GLY A 40 8.42 -7.13 12.97
N MET A 41 8.29 -6.95 14.28
CA MET A 41 7.43 -7.80 15.10
C MET A 41 5.94 -7.45 14.89
N GLY A 42 5.12 -8.48 14.69
CA GLY A 42 3.66 -8.37 14.57
C GLY A 42 3.16 -8.31 13.13
N GLU A 43 1.84 -8.35 12.98
CA GLU A 43 1.15 -8.18 11.69
C GLU A 43 0.70 -6.71 11.56
N PRO A 44 1.25 -5.93 10.61
CA PRO A 44 0.91 -4.53 10.45
C PRO A 44 -0.59 -4.26 10.29
N LEU A 45 -1.31 -5.11 9.55
CA LEU A 45 -2.74 -4.91 9.31
C LEU A 45 -3.63 -5.28 10.51
N HIS A 46 -3.10 -5.84 11.60
CA HIS A 46 -3.85 -5.84 12.86
C HIS A 46 -3.89 -4.45 13.52
N ASN A 47 -3.05 -3.52 13.06
CA ASN A 47 -2.96 -2.15 13.55
C ASN A 47 -3.12 -1.13 12.40
N THR A 48 -4.05 -1.41 11.48
CA THR A 48 -4.21 -0.69 10.21
C THR A 48 -4.28 0.82 10.37
N GLU A 49 -5.03 1.31 11.36
CA GLU A 49 -5.19 2.75 11.60
C GLU A 49 -3.84 3.45 11.83
N ASN A 50 -3.07 2.98 12.83
CA ASN A 50 -1.78 3.57 13.15
C ASN A 50 -0.77 3.36 12.03
N VAL A 51 -0.85 2.24 11.30
CA VAL A 51 0.03 1.96 10.17
C VAL A 51 -0.24 2.91 9.00
N ILE A 52 -1.50 3.16 8.63
CA ILE A 52 -1.90 4.12 7.59
C ILE A 52 -1.46 5.54 7.99
N GLN A 53 -1.72 5.95 9.23
CA GLN A 53 -1.28 7.26 9.69
C GLN A 53 0.25 7.38 9.65
N ALA A 54 0.97 6.34 10.05
CA ALA A 54 2.42 6.31 10.00
C ALA A 54 2.92 6.42 8.56
N THR A 55 2.42 5.61 7.62
CA THR A 55 2.85 5.66 6.21
C THR A 55 2.61 7.04 5.59
N ASN A 56 1.48 7.68 5.91
CA ASN A 56 1.19 9.06 5.50
C ASN A 56 2.21 10.07 6.06
N ILE A 57 2.59 9.96 7.34
CA ILE A 57 3.64 10.83 7.92
C ILE A 57 5.00 10.58 7.29
N LEU A 58 5.34 9.30 7.04
CA LEU A 58 6.62 8.93 6.43
C LEU A 58 6.77 9.51 5.01
N THR A 59 5.68 9.57 4.24
CA THR A 59 5.73 10.03 2.84
C THR A 59 5.34 11.49 2.65
N SER A 60 4.70 12.13 3.64
CA SER A 60 4.32 13.53 3.56
C SER A 60 5.52 14.46 3.46
N ASN A 61 5.41 15.49 2.61
CA ASN A 61 6.39 16.58 2.51
C ASN A 61 6.53 17.38 3.82
N LYS A 62 5.50 17.37 4.68
CA LYS A 62 5.56 17.97 6.02
C LYS A 62 6.09 17.00 7.10
N GLY A 63 6.28 15.74 6.74
CA GLY A 63 6.84 14.69 7.59
C GLY A 63 8.27 14.34 7.16
N LEU A 64 8.53 13.06 6.87
CA LEU A 64 9.87 12.60 6.48
C LEU A 64 10.15 12.68 4.97
N GLY A 65 9.14 13.00 4.15
CA GLY A 65 9.28 13.26 2.72
C GLY A 65 9.80 12.07 1.90
N LEU A 66 9.58 10.83 2.36
CA LEU A 66 10.01 9.65 1.64
C LEU A 66 9.12 9.40 0.43
N SER A 67 9.73 8.96 -0.68
CA SER A 67 8.94 8.50 -1.83
C SER A 67 8.04 7.34 -1.41
N HIS A 68 6.78 7.37 -1.87
CA HIS A 68 5.81 6.29 -1.73
C HIS A 68 6.40 4.91 -2.10
N ASN A 69 7.21 4.86 -3.16
CA ASN A 69 7.87 3.66 -3.64
C ASN A 69 8.93 3.08 -2.69
N LYS A 70 9.30 3.84 -1.67
CA LYS A 70 10.33 3.49 -0.68
C LYS A 70 9.77 3.02 0.64
N VAL A 71 8.44 3.07 0.82
CA VAL A 71 7.75 2.57 2.01
C VAL A 71 6.91 1.36 1.61
N THR A 72 7.16 0.21 2.22
CA THR A 72 6.44 -1.03 1.93
C THR A 72 5.90 -1.64 3.21
N VAL A 73 4.61 -1.95 3.23
CA VAL A 73 3.94 -2.66 4.32
C VAL A 73 3.77 -4.12 3.94
N SER A 74 4.29 -5.04 4.75
CA SER A 74 4.08 -6.48 4.56
C SER A 74 2.83 -6.95 5.31
N THR A 75 2.10 -7.91 4.75
CA THR A 75 0.98 -8.57 5.44
C THR A 75 0.96 -10.07 5.20
N SER A 76 0.51 -10.82 6.21
CA SER A 76 0.19 -12.24 6.14
C SER A 76 -1.12 -12.54 5.40
N GLY A 77 -1.86 -11.53 4.95
CA GLY A 77 -3.07 -11.72 4.14
C GLY A 77 -4.37 -11.45 4.88
N LEU A 78 -4.41 -10.40 5.72
CA LEU A 78 -5.64 -10.00 6.41
C LEU A 78 -6.61 -9.30 5.44
N VAL A 79 -7.38 -10.10 4.70
CA VAL A 79 -8.18 -9.67 3.54
C VAL A 79 -9.04 -8.41 3.75
N PRO A 80 -9.81 -8.25 4.84
CA PRO A 80 -10.63 -7.05 5.01
C PRO A 80 -9.80 -5.76 5.07
N GLU A 81 -8.65 -5.82 5.74
CA GLU A 81 -7.78 -4.67 5.95
C GLU A 81 -6.92 -4.36 4.73
N ILE A 82 -6.67 -5.33 3.83
CA ILE A 82 -6.00 -5.08 2.55
C ILE A 82 -6.77 -4.06 1.73
N VAL A 83 -8.09 -4.22 1.62
CA VAL A 83 -8.95 -3.30 0.85
C VAL A 83 -8.88 -1.89 1.42
N ARG A 84 -8.93 -1.79 2.75
CA ARG A 84 -8.81 -0.53 3.45
C ARG A 84 -7.45 0.13 3.22
N PHE A 85 -6.37 -0.63 3.41
CA PHE A 85 -5.01 -0.15 3.22
C PHE A 85 -4.77 0.38 1.80
N PHE A 86 -5.23 -0.32 0.76
CA PHE A 86 -5.08 0.14 -0.63
C PHE A 86 -5.81 1.45 -0.93
N LYS A 87 -6.89 1.76 -0.21
CA LYS A 87 -7.65 3.01 -0.40
C LYS A 87 -7.03 4.19 0.34
N GLU A 88 -6.45 3.95 1.51
CA GLU A 88 -6.09 4.99 2.47
C GLU A 88 -4.57 5.20 2.62
N SER A 89 -3.75 4.18 2.34
CA SER A 89 -2.29 4.24 2.50
C SER A 89 -1.62 4.60 1.18
N PRO A 90 -0.62 5.49 1.19
CA PRO A 90 0.15 5.80 -0.01
C PRO A 90 1.39 4.89 -0.16
N ALA A 91 1.60 3.94 0.75
CA ALA A 91 2.73 3.00 0.73
C ALA A 91 2.44 1.75 -0.12
N ASN A 92 3.50 1.08 -0.56
CA ASN A 92 3.40 -0.21 -1.24
C ASN A 92 2.89 -1.30 -0.27
N LEU A 93 2.19 -2.31 -0.81
CA LEU A 93 1.81 -3.52 -0.08
C LEU A 93 2.61 -4.72 -0.61
N ALA A 94 3.20 -5.50 0.31
CA ALA A 94 3.76 -6.82 0.05
C ALA A 94 2.92 -7.88 0.78
N VAL A 95 2.69 -9.02 0.14
CA VAL A 95 1.87 -10.11 0.70
C VAL A 95 2.73 -11.36 0.88
N SER A 96 2.74 -11.89 2.09
CA SER A 96 3.41 -13.16 2.41
C SER A 96 2.52 -14.34 2.00
N LEU A 97 2.87 -15.00 0.88
CA LEU A 97 2.18 -16.21 0.43
C LEU A 97 2.73 -17.46 1.13
N ASN A 98 4.05 -17.63 1.12
CA ASN A 98 4.86 -18.70 1.74
C ASN A 98 4.49 -20.16 1.40
N ALA A 99 3.41 -20.41 0.65
CA ALA A 99 2.99 -21.72 0.16
C ALA A 99 2.18 -21.58 -1.13
N THR A 100 2.15 -22.64 -1.93
CA THR A 100 1.39 -22.72 -3.20
C THR A 100 0.04 -23.42 -3.06
N THR A 101 -0.20 -24.12 -1.96
CA THR A 101 -1.48 -24.81 -1.68
C THR A 101 -2.01 -24.43 -0.30
N ASP A 102 -3.33 -24.52 -0.12
CA ASP A 102 -3.98 -24.17 1.14
C ASP A 102 -3.58 -25.12 2.28
N GLU A 103 -3.32 -26.40 1.99
CA GLU A 103 -2.96 -27.40 3.01
C GLU A 103 -1.62 -27.05 3.68
N ILE A 104 -0.63 -26.67 2.87
CA ILE A 104 0.68 -26.25 3.40
C ILE A 104 0.53 -24.89 4.09
N ARG A 105 -0.22 -23.96 3.47
CA ARG A 105 -0.39 -22.60 3.99
C ARG A 105 -1.11 -22.60 5.35
N ASP A 106 -2.09 -23.47 5.55
CA ASP A 106 -2.78 -23.66 6.82
C ASP A 106 -1.86 -24.09 7.97
N TRP A 107 -0.79 -24.82 7.65
CA TRP A 107 0.19 -25.28 8.63
C TRP A 107 1.19 -24.16 8.98
N ILE A 108 1.75 -23.47 7.98
CA ILE A 108 2.76 -22.43 8.20
C ILE A 108 2.17 -21.07 8.62
N MET A 109 0.95 -20.76 8.17
CA MET A 109 0.30 -19.46 8.29
C MET A 109 -1.18 -19.66 8.67
N PRO A 110 -1.50 -19.82 9.97
CA PRO A 110 -2.85 -20.14 10.44
C PRO A 110 -3.95 -19.18 10.00
N ILE A 111 -3.59 -17.95 9.59
CA ILE A 111 -4.50 -16.98 8.99
C ILE A 111 -5.18 -17.51 7.71
N ASN A 112 -4.55 -18.46 7.01
CA ASN A 112 -5.10 -19.09 5.79
C ASN A 112 -6.42 -19.82 6.04
N LYS A 113 -6.59 -20.43 7.22
CA LYS A 113 -7.83 -21.09 7.62
C LYS A 113 -9.03 -20.13 7.64
N LYS A 114 -8.77 -18.83 7.86
CA LYS A 114 -9.77 -17.77 7.83
C LYS A 114 -9.84 -17.09 6.45
N TYR A 115 -8.69 -16.88 5.82
CA TYR A 115 -8.55 -16.21 4.52
C TYR A 115 -7.63 -17.04 3.62
N ASN A 116 -8.24 -18.00 2.92
CA ASN A 116 -7.53 -18.94 2.05
C ASN A 116 -6.90 -18.26 0.83
N LEU A 117 -6.08 -18.98 0.08
CA LEU A 117 -5.41 -18.47 -1.12
C LEU A 117 -6.40 -17.90 -2.15
N ALA A 118 -7.54 -18.56 -2.36
CA ALA A 118 -8.56 -18.11 -3.29
C ALA A 118 -9.15 -16.74 -2.88
N SER A 119 -9.49 -16.56 -1.61
CA SER A 119 -9.98 -15.30 -1.07
C SER A 119 -8.91 -14.21 -1.16
N LEU A 120 -7.68 -14.50 -0.73
CA LEU A 120 -6.57 -13.56 -0.76
C LEU A 120 -6.27 -13.08 -2.18
N LEU A 121 -6.06 -14.01 -3.12
CA LEU A 121 -5.78 -13.68 -4.52
C LEU A 121 -6.97 -12.99 -5.20
N GLY A 122 -8.20 -13.38 -4.85
CA GLY A 122 -9.42 -12.71 -5.30
C GLY A 122 -9.42 -11.24 -4.90
N THR A 123 -9.21 -10.95 -3.62
CA THR A 123 -9.10 -9.57 -3.12
C THR A 123 -7.98 -8.80 -3.80
N LEU A 124 -6.78 -9.37 -3.94
CA LEU A 124 -5.66 -8.70 -4.61
C LEU A 124 -5.97 -8.34 -6.06
N LYS A 125 -6.66 -9.22 -6.80
CA LYS A 125 -7.11 -8.92 -8.17
C LYS A 125 -8.12 -7.76 -8.23
N THR A 126 -8.91 -7.55 -7.18
CA THR A 126 -9.89 -6.45 -7.14
C THR A 126 -9.27 -5.10 -6.81
N VAL A 127 -8.22 -5.07 -5.99
CA VAL A 127 -7.61 -3.83 -5.49
C VAL A 127 -6.39 -3.38 -6.29
N ILE A 128 -5.68 -4.31 -6.94
CA ILE A 128 -4.51 -3.99 -7.77
C ILE A 128 -5.02 -3.52 -9.14
N PRO A 129 -4.75 -2.27 -9.55
CA PRO A 129 -5.09 -1.82 -10.88
C PRO A 129 -4.33 -2.66 -11.92
N ARG A 130 -5.04 -3.13 -12.96
CA ARG A 130 -4.40 -3.84 -14.07
C ARG A 130 -3.43 -2.86 -14.72
N ARG A 131 -2.16 -3.27 -14.79
CA ARG A 131 -1.16 -2.53 -15.54
C ARG A 131 -1.50 -2.72 -17.02
N ASP A 132 -2.03 -1.68 -17.68
CA ASP A 132 -2.18 -1.68 -19.12
C ASP A 132 -0.77 -1.72 -19.72
N ASP A 133 -0.34 -2.90 -20.16
CA ASP A 133 0.97 -3.17 -20.74
C ASP A 133 1.08 -2.71 -22.21
N GLY A 134 0.23 -1.77 -22.62
CA GLY A 134 0.28 -1.10 -23.93
C GLY A 134 0.10 -2.02 -25.13
N LYS A 135 -0.31 -3.29 -24.94
CA LYS A 135 -0.43 -4.29 -26.00
C LYS A 135 -1.82 -4.88 -26.21
N ALA A 136 -2.85 -4.43 -25.50
CA ALA A 136 -4.21 -4.89 -25.78
C ALA A 136 -5.26 -3.80 -25.54
N LEU A 137 -6.05 -3.57 -26.61
CA LEU A 137 -7.34 -2.88 -26.66
C LEU A 137 -7.33 -1.35 -26.81
N LYS A 138 -6.92 -0.92 -28.00
CA LYS A 138 -7.64 0.16 -28.69
C LYS A 138 -9.13 -0.23 -28.78
N LYS A 139 -9.99 0.69 -28.34
CA LYS A 139 -11.46 0.70 -28.46
C LYS A 139 -12.21 -0.31 -27.58
N VAL A 140 -12.64 0.18 -26.42
CA VAL A 140 -14.08 0.25 -26.14
C VAL A 140 -14.39 1.70 -25.76
N SER A 141 -14.46 2.54 -26.78
CA SER A 141 -15.38 3.66 -26.80
C SER A 141 -16.78 3.09 -26.50
N ASP A 142 -17.32 3.38 -25.33
CA ASP A 142 -18.61 4.05 -25.21
C ASP A 142 -19.15 3.94 -23.78
N MET A 143 -19.71 5.08 -23.35
CA MET A 143 -20.69 5.27 -22.28
C MET A 143 -20.22 5.22 -20.82
N ALA A 144 -20.57 6.19 -19.97
CA ALA A 144 -21.26 7.47 -20.17
C ALA A 144 -21.23 8.22 -18.83
N LEU A 145 -20.23 9.05 -18.58
CA LEU A 145 -20.33 10.13 -17.59
C LEU A 145 -19.53 11.31 -18.13
N PHE A 146 -20.20 12.48 -18.22
CA PHE A 146 -19.69 13.81 -18.58
C PHE A 146 -19.77 14.24 -20.06
N GLY A 147 -20.81 15.05 -20.34
CA GLY A 147 -20.81 16.16 -21.30
C GLY A 147 -21.06 15.83 -22.77
N LYS A 148 -22.08 16.46 -23.38
CA LYS A 148 -22.27 16.44 -24.84
C LYS A 148 -21.32 17.46 -25.51
N PRO A 149 -20.54 17.09 -26.53
CA PRO A 149 -19.77 18.06 -27.30
C PRO A 149 -20.70 18.89 -28.21
N ILE A 150 -20.56 20.22 -28.18
CA ILE A 150 -21.21 21.15 -29.12
C ILE A 150 -20.20 21.54 -30.18
N VAL A 151 -20.52 21.34 -31.46
CA VAL A 151 -19.67 21.77 -32.58
C VAL A 151 -20.10 23.16 -33.03
N ARG A 152 -19.21 24.16 -32.90
CA ARG A 152 -19.32 25.46 -33.58
C ARG A 152 -18.07 25.69 -34.42
N GLY A 153 -18.24 25.94 -35.71
CA GLY A 153 -17.18 26.50 -36.57
C GLY A 153 -15.90 25.67 -36.71
N GLY A 154 -15.99 24.34 -36.72
CA GLY A 154 -14.86 23.48 -37.12
C GLY A 154 -13.70 23.36 -36.12
N SER A 155 -13.87 23.78 -34.86
CA SER A 155 -12.92 23.48 -33.77
C SER A 155 -13.63 22.81 -32.59
N LEU A 156 -13.04 21.73 -32.07
CA LEU A 156 -13.47 21.09 -30.83
C LEU A 156 -12.87 21.86 -29.65
N ALA A 157 -13.71 22.53 -28.87
CA ALA A 157 -13.34 23.12 -27.59
C ALA A 157 -14.04 22.36 -26.45
N TRP A 158 -13.31 22.09 -25.37
CA TRP A 158 -13.85 21.57 -24.11
C TRP A 158 -14.06 22.75 -23.16
N GLU A 159 -15.30 23.17 -22.96
CA GLU A 159 -15.63 24.19 -21.96
C GLU A 159 -15.76 23.50 -20.59
N ARG A 160 -15.02 23.99 -19.59
CA ARG A 160 -15.20 23.58 -18.20
C ARG A 160 -16.30 24.45 -17.60
N ASP A 161 -17.42 23.87 -17.24
CA ASP A 161 -18.40 24.54 -16.38
C ASP A 161 -17.85 24.59 -14.94
N PHE A 162 -17.32 25.77 -14.60
CA PHE A 162 -16.82 26.28 -13.32
C PHE A 162 -15.68 25.51 -12.60
#